data_AF-A0A7W1CAM9-F1
#
_entry.id   AF-A0A7W1CAM9-F1
#
_cell.length_a   1.000
_cell.length_b   1.000
_cell.length_c   1.000
_cell.angle_alpha   90.00
_cell.angle_beta   90.00
_cell.angle_gamma   90.00
#
_symmetry.space_group_name_H-M   'P 1'
#
loop_
_entity.id
_entity.type
_entity.pdbx_description
1 polymer ?
#
loop_
_entity_poly.entity_id
_entity_poly.type
_entity_poly.pdbx_seq_one_letter_code
_entity_poly.pdbx_strand_id
1 'polypeptide(L)'
;MGDQGPKRLDEMDDLRDMGRFPLPVYVGATSNILLTICLTYLLKGRFDGPLALPAWAGGIISANVLPVIALRSRMDEDASFPPIEEMGFFGDQHKFSTWVYAVASGDMLFWIVLSWSVFSRRRDGKALAGMLVLAFACTFFPAWVRLFRQT
;
A
#
# COMPACT_ATOMS: atom_id res chain seq x y z
N MET A 1 -11.65 -1.70 -33.75
CA MET A 1 -10.93 -1.56 -32.46
C MET A 1 -11.22 -2.84 -31.70
N GLY A 2 -10.21 -3.69 -31.51
CA GLY A 2 -10.39 -5.01 -30.91
C GLY A 2 -10.89 -4.87 -29.49
N ASP A 3 -11.94 -5.62 -29.17
CA ASP A 3 -12.49 -5.77 -27.84
C ASP A 3 -11.42 -6.47 -26.97
N GLN A 4 -10.57 -5.66 -26.33
CA GLN A 4 -9.63 -6.17 -25.34
C GLN A 4 -10.45 -6.41 -24.07
N GLY A 5 -10.64 -7.68 -23.72
CA GLY A 5 -11.32 -8.07 -22.49
C GLY A 5 -10.73 -7.38 -21.25
N PRO A 6 -11.44 -7.42 -20.12
CA PRO A 6 -10.99 -6.73 -18.91
C PRO A 6 -9.61 -7.25 -18.48
N LYS A 7 -8.67 -6.32 -18.32
CA LYS A 7 -7.28 -6.59 -17.96
C LYS A 7 -7.18 -7.33 -16.64
N ARG A 8 -6.31 -8.34 -16.58
CA ARG A 8 -6.11 -9.22 -15.41
C ARG A 8 -4.98 -8.70 -14.53
N LEU A 9 -4.85 -9.26 -13.33
CA LEU A 9 -3.89 -8.79 -12.31
C LEU A 9 -2.41 -8.95 -12.70
N ASP A 10 -2.09 -10.00 -13.45
CA ASP A 10 -0.75 -10.29 -13.95
C ASP A 10 -0.36 -9.42 -15.15
N GLU A 11 -1.36 -8.92 -15.88
CA GLU A 11 -1.19 -8.10 -17.09
C GLU A 11 -0.95 -6.61 -16.78
N MET A 12 -1.07 -6.19 -15.51
CA MET A 12 -0.85 -4.80 -15.09
C MET A 12 0.53 -4.31 -15.57
N ASP A 13 0.55 -3.20 -16.31
CA ASP A 13 1.76 -2.59 -16.88
C ASP A 13 1.80 -1.06 -16.72
N ASP A 14 0.73 -0.45 -16.20
CA ASP A 14 0.61 0.99 -16.00
C ASP A 14 0.08 1.31 -14.59
N LEU A 15 0.56 2.39 -13.97
CA LEU A 15 0.05 2.92 -12.71
C LEU A 15 -1.45 3.24 -12.77
N ARG A 16 -1.95 3.61 -13.96
CA ARG A 16 -3.38 3.88 -14.19
C ARG A 16 -4.26 2.66 -13.94
N ASP A 17 -3.72 1.45 -14.07
CA ASP A 17 -4.44 0.20 -13.76
C ASP A 17 -4.81 0.11 -12.28
N MET A 18 -3.97 0.65 -11.39
CA MET A 18 -4.28 0.72 -9.96
C MET A 18 -5.49 1.62 -9.66
N GLY A 19 -5.87 2.51 -10.57
CA GLY A 19 -7.09 3.32 -10.50
C GLY A 19 -8.39 2.51 -10.71
N ARG A 20 -8.27 1.25 -11.14
CA ARG A 20 -9.40 0.35 -11.43
C ARG A 20 -9.71 -0.59 -10.26
N PHE A 21 -8.88 -0.60 -9.22
CA PHE A 21 -9.07 -1.46 -8.05
C PHE A 21 -10.43 -1.23 -7.39
N PRO A 22 -11.04 -2.30 -6.83
CA PRO A 22 -12.28 -2.17 -6.08
C PRO A 22 -12.05 -1.42 -4.76
N LEU A 23 -13.09 -0.74 -4.27
CA LEU A 23 -13.02 0.12 -3.09
C LEU A 23 -12.40 -0.55 -1.83
N PRO A 24 -12.70 -1.83 -1.51
CA PRO A 24 -12.09 -2.51 -0.37
C PRO A 24 -10.57 -2.54 -0.42
N VAL A 25 -9.97 -2.51 -1.61
CA VAL A 25 -8.51 -2.51 -1.77
C VAL A 25 -7.91 -1.17 -1.39
N TYR A 26 -8.53 -0.06 -1.80
CA TYR A 26 -8.11 1.27 -1.36
C TYR A 26 -8.25 1.42 0.15
N VAL A 27 -9.35 0.92 0.73
CA VAL A 27 -9.56 0.92 2.18
C VAL A 27 -8.48 0.13 2.90
N GLY A 28 -8.14 -1.06 2.41
CA GLY A 28 -7.09 -1.89 2.99
C GLY A 28 -5.71 -1.26 2.88
N ALA A 29 -5.32 -0.76 1.71
CA ALA A 29 -4.04 -0.09 1.48
C ALA A 29 -3.90 1.19 2.33
N THR A 30 -4.94 2.02 2.37
CA THR A 30 -4.99 3.23 3.20
C THR A 30 -4.88 2.87 4.69
N SER A 31 -5.65 1.89 5.15
CA SER A 31 -5.62 1.46 6.55
C SER A 31 -4.23 0.96 6.96
N ASN A 32 -3.54 0.25 6.07
CA ASN A 32 -2.18 -0.23 6.29
C ASN A 32 -1.18 0.93 6.47
N ILE A 33 -1.29 1.99 5.66
CA ILE A 33 -0.45 3.19 5.78
C ILE A 33 -0.77 3.95 7.07
N LEU A 34 -2.04 4.15 7.40
CA LEU A 34 -2.46 4.82 8.64
C LEU A 34 -1.96 4.06 9.89
N LEU A 35 -2.11 2.74 9.89
CA LEU A 35 -1.57 1.90 10.96
C LEU A 35 -0.05 2.02 11.07
N THR A 36 0.66 2.00 9.94
CA THR A 36 2.12 2.17 9.89
C THR A 36 2.55 3.52 10.49
N ILE A 37 1.83 4.60 10.20
CA ILE A 37 2.09 5.93 10.80
C ILE A 37 1.88 5.89 12.32
N CYS A 38 0.79 5.31 12.79
CA CYS A 38 0.52 5.14 14.23
C CYS A 38 1.62 4.33 14.92
N LEU A 39 2.04 3.21 14.33
CA LEU A 39 3.11 2.38 14.87
C LEU A 39 4.45 3.11 14.86
N THR A 40 4.73 3.90 13.80
CA THR A 40 5.94 4.74 13.72
C THR A 40 5.97 5.78 14.84
N TYR A 41 4.82 6.41 15.14
CA TYR A 41 4.69 7.36 16.26
C TYR A 41 5.00 6.72 17.62
N LEU A 42 4.52 5.48 17.84
CA LEU A 42 4.79 4.72 19.06
C LEU A 42 6.26 4.30 19.14
N LEU A 43 6.81 3.75 18.07
CA LEU A 43 8.19 3.25 18.02
C LEU A 43 9.19 4.39 18.24
N LYS A 44 9.00 5.53 17.57
CA LYS A 44 9.86 6.71 17.73
C LYS A 44 9.83 7.28 19.15
N GLY A 45 8.76 7.02 19.92
CA GLY A 45 8.70 7.37 21.33
C GLY A 45 9.59 6.50 22.23
N ARG A 46 10.08 5.35 21.72
CA ARG A 46 10.82 4.34 22.49
C ARG A 46 12.23 4.10 21.98
N PHE A 47 12.52 4.38 20.70
CA PHE A 47 13.80 4.07 20.07
C PHE A 47 14.30 5.22 19.19
N ASP A 48 15.51 5.71 19.51
CA ASP A 48 16.16 6.85 18.82
C ASP A 48 17.54 6.49 18.23
N GLY A 49 17.88 5.21 18.15
CA GLY A 49 19.15 4.76 17.61
C GLY A 49 19.29 5.01 16.10
N PRO A 50 20.54 5.09 15.57
CA PRO A 50 20.80 5.35 14.15
C PRO A 50 20.26 4.24 13.23
N LEU A 51 20.09 3.02 13.76
CA LEU A 51 19.54 1.88 13.04
C LEU A 51 18.01 1.74 13.21
N ALA A 52 17.36 2.58 14.01
CA ALA A 52 15.95 2.42 14.32
C ALA A 52 15.06 2.61 13.09
N LEU A 53 15.32 3.65 12.28
CA LEU A 53 14.61 3.88 11.01
C LEU A 53 14.82 2.75 10.00
N PRO A 54 16.06 2.36 9.61
CA PRO A 54 16.24 1.30 8.63
C PRO A 54 15.72 -0.06 9.11
N ALA A 55 15.87 -0.40 10.39
CA ALA A 55 15.30 -1.63 10.93
C ALA A 55 13.77 -1.62 10.91
N TRP A 56 13.15 -0.49 11.24
CA TRP A 56 11.70 -0.32 11.19
C TRP A 56 11.15 -0.41 9.76
N ALA A 57 11.77 0.33 8.84
CA ALA A 57 11.39 0.32 7.43
C ALA A 57 11.52 -1.09 6.83
N GLY A 58 12.66 -1.76 7.05
CA GLY A 58 12.87 -3.13 6.61
C GLY A 58 11.87 -4.10 7.24
N GLY A 59 11.56 -3.95 8.53
CA GLY A 59 10.58 -4.77 9.24
C GLY A 59 9.17 -4.64 8.65
N ILE A 60 8.68 -3.42 8.44
CA ILE A 60 7.35 -3.19 7.87
C ILE A 60 7.27 -3.65 6.41
N ILE A 61 8.27 -3.35 5.59
CA ILE A 61 8.27 -3.78 4.18
C ILE A 61 8.30 -5.31 4.11
N SER A 62 9.16 -5.98 4.87
CA SER A 62 9.18 -7.44 4.93
C SER A 62 7.86 -8.02 5.42
N ALA A 63 7.20 -7.41 6.43
CA ALA A 63 5.90 -7.87 6.91
C ALA A 63 4.80 -7.77 5.83
N ASN A 64 4.91 -6.83 4.89
CA ASN A 64 3.99 -6.69 3.77
C ASN A 64 4.31 -7.64 2.61
N VAL A 65 5.60 -7.87 2.33
CA VAL A 65 6.04 -8.62 1.14
C VAL A 65 6.17 -10.12 1.40
N LEU A 66 6.55 -10.55 2.61
CA LEU A 66 6.75 -11.98 2.90
C LEU A 66 5.48 -12.83 2.73
N PRO A 67 4.29 -12.41 3.17
CA PRO A 67 3.06 -13.17 2.92
C PRO A 67 2.79 -13.37 1.43
N VAL A 68 3.06 -12.34 0.62
CA VAL A 68 2.93 -12.40 -0.84
C VAL A 68 3.90 -13.42 -1.45
N ILE A 69 5.17 -13.38 -1.05
CA ILE A 69 6.18 -14.33 -1.52
C ILE A 69 5.78 -15.77 -1.17
N ALA A 70 5.33 -15.99 0.07
CA ALA A 70 4.92 -17.31 0.54
C ALA A 70 3.67 -17.85 -0.18
N LEU A 71 2.73 -16.97 -0.54
CA LEU A 71 1.55 -17.35 -1.31
C LEU A 71 1.93 -17.63 -2.77
N ARG A 72 2.77 -16.80 -3.39
CA ARG A 72 3.28 -17.00 -4.75
C ARG A 72 4.07 -18.29 -4.91
N SER A 73 4.89 -18.66 -3.93
CA SER A 73 5.67 -19.90 -3.98
C SER A 73 4.81 -21.17 -3.92
N ARG A 74 3.51 -21.03 -3.62
CA ARG A 74 2.52 -22.11 -3.57
C ARG A 74 1.48 -22.00 -4.69
N MET A 75 1.65 -21.07 -5.64
CA MET A 75 0.75 -20.96 -6.78
C MET A 75 1.06 -22.09 -7.77
N ASP A 76 0.02 -22.84 -8.13
CA ASP A 76 0.07 -23.81 -9.22
C ASP A 76 0.13 -23.12 -10.59
N GLU A 77 0.63 -23.83 -11.61
CA GLU A 77 0.70 -23.33 -12.99
C GLU A 77 -0.69 -23.00 -13.59
N ASP A 78 -1.75 -23.63 -13.04
CA ASP A 78 -3.16 -23.41 -13.44
C ASP A 78 -3.86 -22.28 -12.65
N ALA A 79 -3.10 -21.43 -11.93
CA ALA A 79 -3.67 -20.37 -11.12
C ALA A 79 -4.49 -19.37 -11.96
N SER A 80 -5.76 -19.15 -11.56
CA SER A 80 -6.62 -18.16 -12.19
C SER A 80 -6.35 -16.74 -11.68
N PHE A 81 -6.18 -15.81 -12.61
CA PHE A 81 -6.02 -14.38 -12.37
C PHE A 81 -7.36 -13.66 -12.60
N PRO A 82 -8.06 -13.13 -11.58
CA PRO A 82 -9.29 -12.40 -11.85
C PRO A 82 -9.03 -11.09 -12.62
N PRO A 83 -10.05 -10.50 -13.25
CA PRO A 83 -10.02 -9.11 -13.69
C PRO A 83 -9.66 -8.15 -12.55
N ILE A 84 -9.01 -7.04 -12.87
CA ILE A 84 -8.56 -6.04 -11.87
C ILE A 84 -9.73 -5.52 -11.02
N GLU A 85 -10.90 -5.30 -11.62
CA GLU A 85 -12.09 -4.78 -10.94
C GLU A 85 -12.73 -5.78 -9.95
N GLU A 86 -12.48 -7.08 -10.14
CA GLU A 86 -13.11 -8.18 -9.40
C GLU A 86 -12.22 -8.75 -8.29
N MET A 87 -11.01 -8.22 -8.14
CA MET A 87 -10.02 -8.78 -7.23
C MET A 87 -10.44 -8.70 -5.75
N GLY A 88 -10.20 -9.78 -5.01
CA GLY A 88 -10.32 -9.79 -3.56
C GLY A 88 -9.05 -9.23 -2.90
N PHE A 89 -9.21 -8.28 -1.97
CA PHE A 89 -8.07 -7.67 -1.27
C PHE A 89 -7.15 -8.70 -0.60
N PHE A 90 -7.69 -9.67 0.14
CA PHE A 90 -6.87 -10.68 0.83
C PHE A 90 -6.54 -11.90 -0.04
N GLY A 91 -7.42 -12.23 -0.99
CA GLY A 91 -7.32 -13.45 -1.79
C GLY A 91 -6.38 -13.33 -2.98
N ASP A 92 -6.30 -12.16 -3.61
CA ASP A 92 -5.63 -12.01 -4.91
C ASP A 92 -4.43 -11.07 -4.87
N GLN A 93 -4.12 -10.51 -3.70
CA GLN A 93 -3.00 -9.59 -3.51
C GLN A 93 -1.65 -10.16 -3.97
N HIS A 94 -1.47 -11.48 -3.91
CA HIS A 94 -0.25 -12.17 -4.30
C HIS A 94 -0.14 -12.41 -5.82
N LYS A 95 -1.20 -12.11 -6.57
CA LYS A 95 -1.30 -12.32 -8.02
C LYS A 95 -0.98 -11.08 -8.86
N PHE A 96 -0.76 -9.91 -8.25
CA PHE A 96 -0.33 -8.71 -8.99
C PHE A 96 1.00 -8.95 -9.71
N SER A 97 1.32 -8.15 -10.71
CA SER A 97 2.66 -8.10 -11.28
C SER A 97 3.73 -7.62 -10.26
N THR A 98 4.97 -8.09 -10.40
CA THR A 98 6.05 -7.81 -9.41
C THR A 98 6.33 -6.32 -9.23
N TRP A 99 6.22 -5.51 -10.29
CA TRP A 99 6.45 -4.06 -10.19
C TRP A 99 5.41 -3.35 -9.31
N VAL A 100 4.19 -3.87 -9.21
CA VAL A 100 3.13 -3.33 -8.34
C VAL A 100 3.58 -3.35 -6.88
N TYR A 101 4.24 -4.43 -6.43
CA TYR A 101 4.78 -4.51 -5.08
C TYR A 101 5.99 -3.61 -4.89
N ALA A 102 6.80 -3.38 -5.92
CA ALA A 102 7.89 -2.41 -5.84
C ALA A 102 7.35 -1.00 -5.60
N VAL A 103 6.29 -0.61 -6.34
CA VAL A 103 5.59 0.67 -6.15
C VAL A 103 4.95 0.74 -4.76
N ALA A 104 4.20 -0.29 -4.34
CA ALA A 104 3.56 -0.33 -3.03
C ALA A 104 4.59 -0.27 -1.88
N SER A 105 5.74 -0.95 -2.02
CA SER A 105 6.83 -0.89 -1.04
C SER A 105 7.49 0.48 -1.02
N GLY A 106 7.64 1.12 -2.18
CA GLY A 106 8.15 2.48 -2.30
C GLY A 106 7.23 3.51 -1.63
N ASP A 107 5.93 3.41 -1.85
CA ASP A 107 4.92 4.25 -1.19
C ASP A 107 4.93 4.06 0.33
N MET A 108 4.98 2.80 0.80
CA MET A 108 5.11 2.50 2.22
C MET A 108 6.39 3.09 2.82
N LEU A 109 7.53 2.93 2.13
CA LEU A 109 8.81 3.49 2.57
C LEU A 109 8.75 5.03 2.67
N PHE A 110 8.12 5.69 1.69
CA PHE A 110 7.91 7.12 1.70
C PHE A 110 7.15 7.56 2.96
N TRP A 111 6.04 6.91 3.30
CA TRP A 111 5.26 7.23 4.49
C TRP A 111 6.01 6.97 5.79
N ILE A 112 6.81 5.90 5.86
CA ILE A 112 7.67 5.60 7.01
C ILE A 112 8.70 6.72 7.20
N VAL A 113 9.45 7.08 6.16
CA VAL A 113 10.51 8.10 6.23
C VAL A 113 9.92 9.47 6.56
N LEU A 114 8.80 9.84 5.92
CA LEU A 114 8.13 11.11 6.16
C LEU A 114 7.61 11.20 7.60
N SER A 115 6.86 10.20 8.07
CA SER A 115 6.33 10.18 9.44
C SER A 115 7.44 10.16 10.48
N TRP A 116 8.50 9.36 10.26
CA TRP A 116 9.69 9.36 11.10
C TRP A 116 10.34 10.74 11.20
N SER A 117 10.49 11.43 10.06
CA SER A 117 11.09 12.77 10.00
C SER A 117 10.24 13.81 10.74
N VAL A 118 8.91 13.73 10.60
CA VAL A 118 7.98 14.61 11.32
C VAL A 118 8.05 14.37 12.83
N PHE A 119 7.95 13.11 13.26
CA PHE A 119 7.97 12.75 14.68
C PHE A 119 9.35 12.93 15.33
N SER A 120 10.44 12.93 14.54
CA SER A 120 11.76 13.32 15.03
C SER A 120 11.86 14.80 15.38
N ARG A 121 11.10 15.66 14.69
CA ARG A 121 11.06 17.11 14.98
C ARG A 121 10.03 17.46 16.04
N ARG A 122 8.85 16.87 15.94
CA ARG A 122 7.71 17.19 16.82
C ARG A 122 6.82 15.96 16.98
N ARG A 123 6.85 15.36 18.16
CA ARG A 123 6.06 14.18 18.52
C ARG A 123 4.92 14.55 19.47
N ASP A 124 3.89 15.19 18.93
CA ASP A 124 2.65 15.49 19.65
C ASP A 124 1.42 14.97 18.90
N GLY A 125 0.27 14.99 19.56
CA GLY A 125 -0.99 14.50 18.97
C GLY A 125 -1.42 15.28 17.73
N LYS A 126 -1.02 16.55 17.59
CA LYS A 126 -1.32 17.38 16.42
C LYS A 126 -0.50 16.94 15.20
N ALA A 127 0.77 16.63 15.38
CA ALA A 127 1.63 16.09 14.32
C ALA A 127 1.13 14.72 13.86
N LEU A 128 0.71 13.85 14.80
CA LEU A 128 0.09 12.56 14.46
C LEU A 128 -1.21 12.76 13.67
N ALA A 129 -2.14 13.58 14.17
CA ALA A 129 -3.40 13.85 13.49
C ALA A 129 -3.18 14.44 12.08
N GLY A 130 -2.24 15.38 11.95
CA GLY A 130 -1.86 15.96 10.66
C GLY A 130 -1.32 14.91 9.67
N MET A 131 -0.44 14.03 10.13
CA MET A 131 0.09 12.93 9.31
C MET A 131 -1.00 11.96 8.87
N LEU A 132 -1.93 11.60 9.77
CA LEU A 132 -3.05 10.70 9.45
C LEU A 132 -4.01 11.31 8.44
N VAL A 133 -4.37 12.59 8.60
CA VAL A 133 -5.25 13.30 7.65
C VAL A 133 -4.58 13.42 6.28
N LEU A 134 -3.29 13.80 6.25
CA LEU A 134 -2.52 13.90 5.01
C LEU A 134 -2.45 12.55 4.29
N ALA A 135 -2.09 11.49 5.02
CA ALA A 135 -2.01 10.14 4.48
C ALA A 135 -3.36 9.66 3.95
N PHE A 136 -4.44 9.85 4.72
CA PHE A 136 -5.79 9.49 4.28
C PHE A 136 -6.17 10.23 2.99
N ALA A 137 -5.95 11.54 2.91
CA ALA A 137 -6.28 12.33 1.72
C ALA A 137 -5.50 11.87 0.48
N CYS A 138 -4.20 11.63 0.62
CA CYS A 138 -3.32 11.22 -0.49
C CYS A 138 -3.57 9.79 -0.95
N THR A 139 -3.69 8.85 -0.02
CA THR A 139 -3.80 7.40 -0.34
C THR A 139 -5.18 7.02 -0.86
N PHE A 140 -6.21 7.76 -0.46
CA PHE A 140 -7.58 7.58 -0.97
C PHE A 140 -7.86 8.39 -2.25
N PHE A 141 -6.88 9.17 -2.74
CA PHE A 141 -7.02 10.01 -3.94
C PHE A 141 -7.55 9.28 -5.18
N PRO A 142 -7.09 8.07 -5.53
CA PRO A 142 -7.63 7.35 -6.68
C PRO A 142 -9.13 7.06 -6.56
N ALA A 143 -9.59 6.72 -5.34
CA ALA A 143 -11.01 6.49 -5.07
C ALA A 143 -11.82 7.78 -5.17
N TRP A 144 -11.29 8.93 -4.70
CA TRP A 144 -11.92 10.24 -4.89
C TRP A 144 -12.12 10.55 -6.38
N VAL A 145 -11.06 10.42 -7.18
CA VAL A 145 -11.10 10.70 -8.62
C VAL A 145 -12.14 9.84 -9.33
N ARG A 146 -12.25 8.56 -8.95
CA ARG A 146 -13.26 7.66 -9.50
C ARG A 146 -14.68 8.08 -9.15
N LEU A 147 -14.95 8.44 -7.89
CA LEU A 147 -16.26 8.94 -7.46
C LEU A 147 -16.65 10.25 -8.18
N PHE A 148 -15.71 11.19 -8.29
CA PHE A 148 -15.94 12.48 -8.96
C PHE A 148 -16.01 12.41 -10.49
N ARG A 149 -15.52 11.32 -11.12
CA ARG A 149 -15.70 11.07 -12.55
C ARG A 149 -17.00 10.34 -12.88
N GLN A 150 -17.63 9.71 -11.89
CA GLN A 150 -18.90 8.98 -12.02
C GLN A 150 -20.13 9.83 -11.65
N THR A 151 -19.90 11.09 -11.24
CA THR A 151 -20.94 12.12 -11.00
C THR A 151 -20.94 13.12 -12.15
#